data_AF-A0A6G2DFR0-F1
#
_entry.id   AF-A0A6G2DFR0-F1
#
_cell.length_a   1.000
_cell.length_b   1.000
_cell.length_c   1.000
_cell.angle_alpha   90.00
_cell.angle_beta   90.00
_cell.angle_gamma   90.00
#
_symmetry.space_group_name_H-M   'P 1'
#
loop_
_entity.id
_entity.type
_entity.pdbx_description
1 polymer ?
#
loop_
_entity_poly.entity_id
_entity_poly.type
_entity_poly.pdbx_seq_one_letter_code
_entity_poly.pdbx_strand_id
1 'polypeptide(L)'
;VGKPLANLGTIASRGRLDAPGVSNLAFDCLIHHTGGTSSQDMTELDQRFWKIFKQANFSKTTFGLSYMKDEEMDPQAYEQLVSYLCNTGAKILSKGTAGRHNDDTDT
;
A
#
# COMPACT_ATOMS: atom_id res chain seq x y z
N VAL A 1 10.66 -6.04 0.07
CA VAL A 1 9.22 -5.92 0.42
C VAL A 1 8.43 -6.74 -0.59
N GLY A 2 7.46 -7.51 -0.13
CA GLY A 2 6.54 -8.23 -1.01
C GLY A 2 5.10 -7.83 -0.73
N LYS A 3 4.28 -7.81 -1.79
CA LYS A 3 2.84 -7.50 -1.76
C LYS A 3 2.54 -6.23 -0.94
N PRO A 4 3.11 -5.07 -1.34
CA PRO A 4 3.08 -3.87 -0.52
C PRO A 4 1.64 -3.38 -0.26
N LEU A 5 1.34 -3.06 0.99
CA LEU A 5 0.13 -2.34 1.42
C LEU A 5 0.57 -1.01 2.04
N ALA A 6 0.45 0.07 1.28
CA ALA A 6 0.93 1.40 1.64
C ALA A 6 -0.23 2.37 1.98
N ASN A 7 -1.45 2.03 1.57
CA ASN A 7 -2.63 2.87 1.64
C ASN A 7 -3.73 2.23 2.49
N LEU A 8 -3.54 2.20 3.82
CA LEU A 8 -4.51 1.60 4.75
C LEU A 8 -5.89 2.26 4.73
N GLY A 9 -5.97 3.58 4.53
CA GLY A 9 -7.23 4.29 4.36
C GLY A 9 -7.93 3.92 3.06
N THR A 10 -7.18 3.77 1.97
CA THR A 10 -7.72 3.24 0.71
C THR A 10 -8.24 1.81 0.88
N ILE A 11 -7.49 0.93 1.56
CA ILE A 11 -7.92 -0.45 1.86
C ILE A 11 -9.22 -0.43 2.69
N ALA A 12 -9.30 0.40 3.72
CA ALA A 12 -10.50 0.55 4.55
C ALA A 12 -11.72 1.04 3.75
N SER A 13 -11.53 1.95 2.80
CA SER A 13 -12.57 2.42 1.88
C SER A 13 -13.12 1.27 1.02
N ARG A 14 -12.22 0.47 0.45
CA ARG A 14 -12.55 -0.65 -0.44
C ARG A 14 -13.24 -1.80 0.28
N GLY A 15 -12.87 -2.07 1.53
CA GLY A 15 -13.51 -3.10 2.37
C GLY A 15 -15.02 -2.89 2.55
N ARG A 16 -15.51 -1.65 2.44
CA ARG A 16 -16.94 -1.31 2.56
C ARG A 16 -17.75 -1.55 1.29
N LEU A 17 -17.17 -1.42 0.10
CA LEU A 17 -17.90 -1.33 -1.18
C LEU A 17 -17.45 -2.35 -2.23
N ASP A 18 -16.14 -2.53 -2.41
CA ASP A 18 -15.56 -3.20 -3.58
C ASP A 18 -15.03 -4.60 -3.27
N ALA A 19 -14.70 -4.86 -2.01
CA ALA A 19 -14.14 -6.13 -1.60
C ALA A 19 -14.53 -6.45 -0.15
N PRO A 20 -15.74 -6.97 0.11
CA PRO A 20 -16.25 -7.23 1.46
C PRO A 20 -15.45 -8.30 2.24
N GLY A 21 -14.51 -9.00 1.60
CA GLY A 21 -13.51 -9.86 2.27
C GLY A 21 -12.19 -9.15 2.61
N VAL A 22 -11.99 -7.92 2.13
CA VAL A 22 -10.79 -7.11 2.36
C VAL A 22 -10.97 -6.36 3.68
N SER A 23 -10.54 -7.08 4.72
CA SER A 23 -9.91 -6.59 5.93
C SER A 23 -10.69 -5.56 6.77
N ASN A 24 -11.60 -6.04 7.62
CA ASN A 24 -12.10 -5.31 8.80
C ASN A 24 -10.96 -4.67 9.62
N LEU A 25 -9.77 -5.30 9.62
CA LEU A 25 -8.57 -4.79 10.28
C LEU A 25 -8.16 -3.40 9.78
N ALA A 26 -8.26 -3.11 8.47
CA ALA A 26 -7.92 -1.78 7.97
C ALA A 26 -8.89 -0.71 8.50
N PHE A 27 -10.16 -1.09 8.70
CA PHE A 27 -11.18 -0.24 9.29
C PHE A 27 -10.94 0.01 10.79
N ASP A 28 -10.52 -1.01 11.53
CA ASP A 28 -10.11 -0.86 12.94
C ASP A 28 -8.88 0.04 13.06
N CYS A 29 -7.87 -0.12 12.18
CA CYS A 29 -6.71 0.77 12.10
C CYS A 29 -7.11 2.21 11.79
N LEU A 30 -8.06 2.41 10.88
CA LEU A 30 -8.61 3.73 10.56
C LEU A 30 -9.20 4.39 11.81
N ILE A 31 -10.16 3.75 12.46
CA ILE A 31 -10.81 4.27 13.67
C ILE A 31 -9.77 4.52 14.78
N HIS A 32 -8.82 3.59 14.96
CA HIS A 32 -7.77 3.74 15.98
C HIS A 32 -6.87 4.95 15.74
N HIS A 33 -6.53 5.25 14.49
CA HIS A 33 -5.57 6.31 14.18
C HIS A 33 -6.17 7.69 13.95
N THR A 34 -7.40 7.77 13.43
CA THR A 34 -8.05 9.04 13.07
C THR A 34 -9.26 9.35 13.94
N GLY A 35 -9.84 8.36 14.62
CA GLY A 35 -11.07 8.49 15.39
C GLY A 35 -12.34 8.60 14.52
N GLY A 36 -12.22 8.49 13.20
CA GLY A 36 -13.31 8.70 12.24
C GLY A 36 -13.30 7.71 11.07
N THR A 37 -14.34 7.76 10.25
CA THR A 37 -14.54 6.84 9.11
C THR A 37 -14.86 7.57 7.80
N SER A 38 -14.58 8.88 7.75
CA SER A 38 -14.82 9.70 6.56
C SER A 38 -13.74 9.48 5.51
N SER A 39 -13.99 9.91 4.27
CA SER A 39 -12.96 9.90 3.22
C SER A 39 -11.75 10.78 3.57
N GLN A 40 -11.94 11.81 4.39
CA GLN A 40 -10.85 12.62 4.91
C GLN A 40 -9.99 11.83 5.89
N ASP A 41 -10.60 11.06 6.78
CA ASP A 41 -9.88 10.17 7.71
C ASP A 41 -9.08 9.11 6.95
N MET A 42 -9.66 8.52 5.91
CA MET A 42 -8.97 7.55 5.04
C MET A 42 -7.75 8.19 4.37
N THR A 43 -7.93 9.39 3.83
CA THR A 43 -6.83 10.14 3.21
C THR A 43 -5.75 10.49 4.25
N GLU A 44 -6.14 10.90 5.46
CA GLU A 44 -5.19 11.16 6.55
C GLU A 44 -4.35 9.92 6.85
N LEU A 45 -4.98 8.75 6.98
CA LEU A 45 -4.28 7.52 7.30
C LEU A 45 -3.26 7.14 6.21
N ASP A 46 -3.63 7.25 4.92
CA ASP A 46 -2.68 7.04 3.82
C ASP A 46 -1.51 8.03 3.89
N GLN A 47 -1.81 9.31 4.17
CA GLN A 47 -0.78 10.34 4.28
C GLN A 47 0.17 10.13 5.47
N ARG A 48 -0.21 9.39 6.52
CA ARG A 48 0.71 9.09 7.63
C ARG A 48 1.93 8.29 7.15
N PHE A 49 1.71 7.29 6.30
CA PHE A 49 2.80 6.55 5.66
C PHE A 49 3.56 7.46 4.67
N TRP A 50 2.84 8.06 3.73
CA TRP A 50 3.47 8.79 2.63
C TRP A 50 4.24 10.03 3.08
N LYS A 51 3.80 10.73 4.13
CA LYS A 51 4.50 11.91 4.65
C LYS A 51 5.90 11.54 5.15
N ILE A 52 6.02 10.44 5.89
CA ILE A 52 7.31 9.98 6.41
C ILE A 52 8.15 9.40 5.27
N PHE A 53 7.55 8.55 4.44
CA PHE A 53 8.24 7.92 3.31
C PHE A 53 8.82 8.97 2.35
N LYS A 54 8.06 10.03 2.04
CA LYS A 54 8.48 11.08 1.10
C LYS A 54 9.52 12.07 1.65
N GLN A 55 9.81 12.00 2.95
CA GLN A 55 10.86 12.83 3.59
C GLN A 55 12.18 12.07 3.74
N ALA A 56 12.18 10.75 3.53
CA ALA A 56 13.37 9.92 3.68
C ALA A 56 14.32 10.07 2.48
N ASN A 57 15.63 9.95 2.76
CA ASN A 57 16.66 9.94 1.72
C ASN A 57 16.95 8.51 1.28
N PHE A 58 16.58 8.17 0.04
CA PHE A 58 16.78 6.83 -0.52
C PHE A 58 17.96 6.71 -1.50
N SER A 59 18.81 7.73 -1.64
CA SER A 59 19.93 7.76 -2.61
C SER A 59 20.92 6.60 -2.51
N LYS A 60 21.00 5.95 -1.34
CA LYS A 60 21.86 4.78 -1.07
C LYS A 60 21.07 3.49 -0.83
N THR A 61 19.78 3.47 -1.16
CA THR A 61 18.89 2.34 -0.88
C THR A 61 18.59 1.57 -2.16
N THR A 62 18.59 0.24 -2.07
CA THR A 62 18.09 -0.66 -3.11
C THR A 62 16.81 -1.31 -2.63
N PHE A 63 15.72 -1.10 -3.36
CA PHE A 63 14.42 -1.70 -3.08
C PHE A 63 14.23 -2.94 -3.95
N GLY A 64 14.15 -4.11 -3.32
CA GLY A 64 13.56 -5.31 -3.92
C GLY A 64 12.06 -5.33 -3.64
N LEU A 65 11.25 -5.16 -4.69
CA LEU A 65 9.80 -5.12 -4.64
C LEU A 65 9.22 -6.34 -5.37
N SER A 66 8.43 -7.15 -4.67
CA SER A 66 7.52 -8.10 -5.31
C SER A 66 6.08 -7.65 -5.14
N TYR A 67 5.26 -7.81 -6.17
CA TYR A 67 3.86 -7.36 -6.17
C TYR A 67 2.97 -8.35 -6.91
N MET A 68 1.69 -8.35 -6.54
CA MET A 68 0.64 -9.10 -7.23
C MET A 68 0.07 -8.23 -8.34
N LYS A 69 -0.04 -8.76 -9.56
CA LYS A 69 -0.55 -8.01 -10.72
C LYS A 69 -2.04 -7.75 -10.62
N ASP A 70 -2.78 -8.65 -9.97
CA ASP A 70 -4.22 -8.57 -9.75
C ASP A 70 -4.52 -8.20 -8.28
N GLU A 71 -3.65 -7.39 -7.67
CA GLU A 71 -3.79 -6.89 -6.29
C GLU A 71 -5.14 -6.20 -6.07
N GLU A 72 -5.97 -6.77 -5.18
CA GLU A 72 -7.32 -6.27 -4.93
C GLU A 72 -7.42 -5.40 -3.68
N MET A 73 -6.49 -5.55 -2.72
CA MET A 73 -6.51 -4.81 -1.46
C MET A 73 -5.99 -3.38 -1.67
N ASP A 74 -4.76 -3.25 -2.18
CA ASP A 74 -4.10 -1.97 -2.44
C ASP A 74 -3.53 -1.89 -3.87
N PRO A 75 -4.40 -1.78 -4.88
CA PRO A 75 -4.02 -1.92 -6.30
C PRO A 75 -2.98 -0.88 -6.76
N GLN A 76 -2.83 0.23 -6.06
CA GLN A 76 -1.95 1.33 -6.46
C GLN A 76 -0.62 1.37 -5.69
N ALA A 77 -0.45 0.58 -4.62
CA ALA A 77 0.74 0.65 -3.77
C ALA A 77 2.04 0.52 -4.56
N TYR A 78 2.15 -0.52 -5.40
CA TYR A 78 3.35 -0.78 -6.17
C TYR A 78 3.69 0.39 -7.11
N GLU A 79 2.71 0.85 -7.90
CA GLU A 79 2.93 1.92 -8.87
C GLU A 79 3.29 3.24 -8.19
N GLN A 80 2.64 3.58 -7.07
CA GLN A 80 2.94 4.78 -6.29
C GLN A 80 4.35 4.72 -5.68
N LEU A 81 4.76 3.57 -5.14
CA LEU A 81 6.09 3.37 -4.59
C LEU A 81 7.16 3.55 -5.67
N VAL A 82 7.00 2.87 -6.81
CA VAL A 82 7.95 2.96 -7.93
C VAL A 82 8.01 4.38 -8.47
N SER A 83 6.86 5.01 -8.72
CA SER A 83 6.77 6.38 -9.22
C SER A 83 7.52 7.37 -8.33
N TYR A 84 7.36 7.26 -7.01
CA TYR A 84 8.13 8.09 -6.08
C TYR A 84 9.62 7.75 -6.08
N LEU A 85 9.98 6.48 -5.89
CA LEU A 85 11.36 6.03 -5.75
C LEU A 85 12.24 6.29 -6.99
N CYS A 86 11.64 6.26 -8.20
CA CYS A 86 12.33 6.61 -9.44
C CYS A 86 12.92 8.02 -9.41
N ASN A 87 12.36 8.93 -8.60
CA ASN A 87 12.79 10.32 -8.48
C ASN A 87 13.76 10.56 -7.30
N THR A 88 14.10 9.54 -6.51
CA THR A 88 14.91 9.72 -5.28
C THR A 88 16.36 9.24 -5.41
N GLY A 89 16.78 8.76 -6.58
CA GLY A 89 18.08 8.12 -6.79
C GLY A 89 18.21 6.72 -6.18
N ALA A 90 17.08 6.13 -5.77
CA ALA A 90 17.05 4.75 -5.28
C ALA A 90 17.24 3.77 -6.45
N LYS A 91 17.74 2.57 -6.16
CA LYS A 91 17.71 1.45 -7.11
C LYS A 91 16.47 0.61 -6.86
N ILE A 92 15.78 0.19 -7.91
CA ILE A 92 14.54 -0.59 -7.82
C ILE A 92 14.71 -1.89 -8.60
N LEU A 93 14.45 -3.01 -7.95
CA LEU A 93 14.32 -4.34 -8.56
C LEU A 93 12.88 -4.79 -8.34
N SER A 94 12.15 -5.06 -9.42
CA SER A 94 10.72 -5.40 -9.35
C SER A 94 10.44 -6.78 -9.91
N LYS A 95 9.59 -7.55 -9.21
CA LYS A 95 9.04 -8.84 -9.68
C LYS A 95 7.51 -8.82 -9.54
N GLY A 96 6.80 -8.93 -10.65
CA GLY A 96 5.34 -9.05 -10.65
C GLY A 96 4.90 -10.50 -10.79
N THR A 97 4.02 -10.96 -9.90
CA THR A 97 3.40 -12.30 -9.92
C THR A 97 1.92 -12.16 -10.30
N ALA A 98 1.40 -13.05 -11.15
CA ALA A 98 -0.03 -13.05 -11.50
C ALA A 98 -0.87 -13.59 -10.32
N GLY A 99 -2.09 -13.10 -10.16
CA GLY A 99 -2.98 -13.45 -9.05
C GLY A 99 -3.24 -12.28 -8.10
N ARG A 100 -4.17 -12.52 -7.18
CA ARG A 100 -4.62 -11.61 -6.12
C ARG A 100 -3.70 -11.65 -4.90
N HIS A 101 -3.94 -10.79 -3.93
CA HIS A 101 -3.07 -10.62 -2.75
C HIS A 101 -2.66 -11.94 -2.07
N ASN A 102 -3.62 -12.85 -1.88
CA ASN A 102 -3.37 -14.12 -1.18
C ASN A 102 -3.03 -15.29 -2.11
N ASP A 103 -3.06 -15.08 -3.43
CA ASP A 103 -2.61 -16.10 -4.39
C ASP A 103 -1.08 -16.23 -4.32
N ASP A 104 -0.55 -17.39 -4.72
CA ASP A 104 0.89 -17.69 -4.75
C ASP A 104 1.61 -17.36 -3.42
N THR A 105 1.00 -17.76 -2.31
CA THR A 105 1.56 -17.59 -0.95
C THR A 105 2.45 -18.76 -0.51
N ASP A 106 2.43 -19.88 -1.24
CA ASP A 106 3.15 -21.13 -0.92
C ASP A 106 4.48 -21.32 -1.68
N THR A 107 4.98 -20.30 -2.39
CA THR A 107 6.27 -20.32 -3.11
C THR A 107 7.29 -19.38 -2.50
#